data_AF-X0YTN2-F1
#
_entry.id   AF-X0YTN2-F1
#
_cell.length_a   1.000
_cell.length_b   1.000
_cell.length_c   1.000
_cell.angle_alpha   90.00
_cell.angle_beta   90.00
_cell.angle_gamma   90.00
#
_symmetry.space_group_name_H-M   'P 1'
#
loop_
_entity.id
_entity.type
_entity.pdbx_description
1 polymer ?
#
loop_
_entity_poly.entity_id
_entity_poly.type
_entity_poly.pdbx_seq_one_letter_code
_entity_poly.pdbx_strand_id
1 'polypeptide(L)'
;RPEFALFAAGRSSHLDGGIYLYGVDALSGEQRYRTKLQGPYYDVGNISQNYQLPMGALPDILQGDNRLIYMRNLTFNSKLEKQDLRPRQTSNRISAKGGLLDDSYFKRIPWSFGRGGYARLLVHDEQAAYFVRMFDSLRGLDPKVYFTPGKQGYLLFAVDNTSGKQTWAERISVRVNAMVATDGLLFVAGPPDVVDPEDPLGAFEGRKGGVLCAIDRTNGERVWECTLPAPPVFNGLAAAAGRLYVAMQGGR
;
A
#
# COMPACT_ATOMS: atom_id res chain seq x y z
N ARG A 1 14.92 -17.10 -11.79
CA ARG A 1 15.66 -16.02 -11.11
C ARG A 1 15.69 -16.39 -9.63
N PRO A 2 16.79 -16.24 -8.87
CA PRO A 2 16.74 -16.50 -7.44
C PRO A 2 15.67 -15.59 -6.81
N GLU A 3 14.69 -16.21 -6.16
CA GLU A 3 13.58 -15.50 -5.50
C GLU A 3 14.07 -15.10 -4.12
N PHE A 4 14.26 -13.80 -3.91
CA PHE A 4 14.61 -13.26 -2.60
C PHE A 4 13.36 -12.72 -1.92
N ALA A 5 13.18 -13.02 -0.64
CA ALA A 5 12.26 -12.30 0.21
C ALA A 5 13.02 -11.20 0.96
N LEU A 6 12.47 -9.99 0.99
CA LEU A 6 13.07 -8.84 1.64
C LEU A 6 12.19 -8.39 2.80
N PHE A 7 12.77 -8.12 3.96
CA PHE A 7 12.02 -7.58 5.10
C PHE A 7 12.88 -6.71 6.00
N ALA A 8 12.22 -5.87 6.79
CA ALA A 8 12.82 -5.00 7.79
C ALA A 8 12.39 -5.43 9.20
N ALA A 9 13.30 -5.38 10.16
CA ALA A 9 13.05 -5.68 11.57
C ALA A 9 13.66 -4.60 12.47
N GLY A 10 12.92 -4.13 13.47
CA GLY A 10 13.31 -3.01 14.34
C GLY A 10 12.29 -1.88 14.31
N ARG A 11 12.30 -0.98 15.30
CA ARG A 11 11.28 0.07 15.44
C ARG A 11 11.65 1.39 14.77
N SER A 12 12.90 1.80 14.92
CA SER A 12 13.47 2.98 14.26
C SER A 12 14.97 2.80 14.15
N SER A 13 15.64 3.56 13.27
CA SER A 13 17.10 3.52 13.22
C SER A 13 17.75 4.12 14.48
N HIS A 14 17.01 4.88 15.27
CA HIS A 14 17.53 5.58 16.43
C HIS A 14 17.44 4.77 17.73
N LEU A 15 16.38 3.95 17.87
CA LEU A 15 16.08 3.22 19.11
C LEU A 15 16.34 1.72 18.95
N ASP A 16 16.44 1.01 20.08
CA ASP A 16 16.37 -0.46 20.16
C ASP A 16 17.34 -1.21 19.23
N GLY A 17 18.54 -0.67 19.06
CA GLY A 17 19.57 -1.28 18.21
C GLY A 17 19.39 -1.05 16.72
N GLY A 18 18.43 -0.22 16.29
CA GLY A 18 18.24 0.20 14.90
C GLY A 18 17.27 -0.67 14.11
N ILE A 19 17.32 -0.54 12.78
CA ILE A 19 16.55 -1.37 11.85
C ILE A 19 17.51 -2.30 11.12
N TYR A 20 17.21 -3.58 11.06
CA TYR A 20 17.89 -4.56 10.23
C TYR A 20 17.07 -4.84 8.98
N LEU A 21 17.68 -4.68 7.82
CA LEU A 21 17.14 -5.12 6.55
C LEU A 21 17.75 -6.48 6.23
N TYR A 22 16.90 -7.43 5.86
CA TYR A 22 17.29 -8.79 5.49
C TYR A 22 16.87 -9.08 4.06
N GLY A 23 17.75 -9.76 3.34
CA GLY A 23 17.44 -10.45 2.11
C GLY A 23 17.69 -11.92 2.32
N VAL A 24 16.64 -12.72 2.24
CA VAL A 24 16.69 -14.18 2.42
C VAL A 24 16.32 -14.87 1.11
N ASP A 25 16.90 -16.03 0.88
CA ASP A 25 16.43 -16.95 -0.15
C ASP A 25 14.99 -17.39 0.19
N ALA A 26 14.04 -17.19 -0.71
CA ALA A 26 12.62 -17.40 -0.41
C ALA A 26 12.25 -18.87 -0.17
N LEU A 27 13.06 -19.81 -0.68
CA LEU A 27 12.82 -21.25 -0.53
C LEU A 27 13.47 -21.83 0.73
N SER A 28 14.74 -21.53 0.94
CA SER A 28 15.53 -22.09 2.03
C SER A 28 15.49 -21.25 3.31
N GLY A 29 15.11 -19.97 3.21
CA GLY A 29 15.24 -19.01 4.31
C GLY A 29 16.67 -18.60 4.61
N GLU A 30 17.66 -19.06 3.83
CA GLU A 30 19.07 -18.72 4.02
C GLU A 30 19.26 -17.22 3.88
N GLN A 31 19.89 -16.59 4.88
CA GLN A 31 20.22 -15.17 4.83
C GLN A 31 21.31 -14.92 3.78
N ARG A 32 21.00 -14.10 2.78
CA ARG A 32 21.91 -13.72 1.69
C ARG A 32 22.53 -12.35 1.94
N TYR A 33 21.71 -11.40 2.41
CA TYR A 33 22.12 -10.02 2.65
C TYR A 33 21.57 -9.52 3.97
N ARG A 34 22.33 -8.64 4.63
CA ARG A 34 21.91 -7.97 5.85
C ARG A 34 22.54 -6.58 5.94
N THR A 35 21.72 -5.57 6.15
CA THR A 35 22.16 -4.20 6.41
C THR A 35 21.54 -3.68 7.69
N LYS A 36 22.33 -2.99 8.50
CA LYS A 36 21.85 -2.35 9.72
C LYS A 36 21.78 -0.84 9.51
N LEU A 37 20.59 -0.27 9.70
CA LEU A 37 20.37 1.16 9.76
C LEU A 37 20.41 1.61 11.21
N GLN A 38 21.36 2.48 11.53
CA GLN A 38 21.46 3.10 12.84
C GLN A 38 21.67 4.61 12.76
N GLY A 39 21.28 5.28 13.83
CA GLY A 39 21.42 6.72 13.98
C GLY A 39 20.14 7.48 13.56
N PRO A 40 20.21 8.82 13.47
CA PRO A 40 21.36 9.66 13.81
C PRO A 40 21.81 9.47 15.27
N TYR A 41 23.07 9.76 15.60
CA TYR A 41 23.55 9.73 16.97
C TYR A 41 23.71 11.15 17.48
N TYR A 42 23.28 11.40 18.72
CA TYR A 42 23.41 12.71 19.35
C TYR A 42 24.75 12.83 20.07
N ASP A 43 25.38 14.00 19.98
CA ASP A 43 26.52 14.37 20.80
C ASP A 43 26.05 15.20 22.01
N VAL A 44 26.23 14.66 23.21
CA VAL A 44 25.89 15.33 24.48
C VAL A 44 26.90 16.41 24.89
N GLY A 45 28.16 16.30 24.44
CA GLY A 45 29.23 17.25 24.73
C GLY A 45 29.23 18.47 23.82
N ASN A 46 28.60 18.38 22.64
CA ASN A 46 28.50 19.49 21.70
C ASN A 46 27.12 19.55 21.02
N ILE A 47 26.15 20.15 21.73
CA ILE A 47 24.76 20.30 21.27
C ILE A 47 24.67 21.02 19.92
N SER A 48 25.63 21.91 19.59
CA SER A 48 25.64 22.63 18.32
C SER A 48 25.76 21.70 17.11
N GLN A 49 26.41 20.53 17.25
CA GLN A 49 26.48 19.54 16.18
C GLN A 49 25.14 18.81 15.95
N ASN A 50 24.25 18.82 16.93
CA ASN A 50 22.96 18.13 16.83
C ASN A 50 21.94 18.87 15.96
N TYR A 51 22.14 20.16 15.66
CA TYR A 51 21.19 20.96 14.87
C TYR A 51 21.08 20.53 13.40
N GLN A 52 22.05 19.78 12.87
CA GLN A 52 22.10 19.36 11.46
C GLN A 52 22.11 17.84 11.28
N LEU A 53 21.65 17.08 12.28
CA LEU A 53 21.62 15.63 12.16
C LEU A 53 20.68 15.18 11.02
N PRO A 54 21.06 14.11 10.29
CA PRO A 54 20.16 13.52 9.31
C PRO A 54 18.92 12.96 10.01
N MET A 55 17.77 12.99 9.33
CA MET A 55 16.57 12.35 9.88
C MET A 55 16.79 10.85 10.07
N GLY A 56 16.28 10.32 11.19
CA GLY A 56 16.19 8.88 11.42
C GLY A 56 15.25 8.20 10.42
N ALA A 57 15.32 6.86 10.39
CA ALA A 57 14.49 6.02 9.54
C ALA A 57 13.46 5.26 10.37
N LEU A 58 12.33 4.96 9.72
CA LEU A 58 11.30 4.03 10.20
C LEU A 58 11.23 2.84 9.23
N PRO A 59 11.00 1.61 9.74
CA PRO A 59 10.78 0.45 8.90
C PRO A 59 9.48 0.61 8.09
N ASP A 60 9.40 -0.06 6.96
CA ASP A 60 8.18 -0.14 6.15
C ASP A 60 8.30 -1.33 5.18
N ILE A 61 7.26 -1.59 4.39
CA ILE A 61 7.31 -2.53 3.27
C ILE A 61 8.37 -2.07 2.25
N LEU A 62 9.26 -2.99 1.88
CA LEU A 62 10.29 -2.77 0.87
C LEU A 62 9.66 -2.88 -0.53
N GLN A 63 9.96 -1.91 -1.39
CA GLN A 63 9.52 -1.89 -2.80
C GLN A 63 10.72 -2.02 -3.73
N GLY A 64 10.59 -2.75 -4.83
CA GLY A 64 11.63 -2.86 -5.86
C GLY A 64 11.16 -2.37 -7.23
N ASP A 65 12.06 -1.80 -8.03
CA ASP A 65 11.79 -1.36 -9.41
C ASP A 65 12.69 -2.06 -10.45
N ASN A 66 13.08 -3.31 -10.19
CA ASN A 66 14.09 -4.10 -10.91
C ASN A 66 15.53 -3.54 -10.87
N ARG A 67 15.75 -2.32 -10.37
CA ARG A 67 17.08 -1.70 -10.30
C ARG A 67 17.50 -1.41 -8.86
N LEU A 68 16.59 -0.87 -8.06
CA LEU A 68 16.82 -0.44 -6.69
C LEU A 68 15.72 -0.97 -5.78
N ILE A 69 16.05 -1.05 -4.50
CA ILE A 69 15.14 -1.38 -3.41
C ILE A 69 14.89 -0.08 -2.63
N TYR A 70 13.65 0.14 -2.20
CA TYR A 70 13.23 1.35 -1.52
C TYR A 70 12.53 1.01 -0.21
N MET A 71 12.85 1.76 0.84
CA MET A 71 12.09 1.79 2.09
C MET A 71 11.76 3.23 2.42
N ARG A 72 10.50 3.62 2.28
CA ARG A 72 10.04 5.02 2.42
C ARG A 72 10.83 5.98 1.51
N ASN A 73 11.75 6.76 2.08
CA ASN A 73 12.63 7.72 1.41
C ASN A 73 14.08 7.20 1.22
N LEU A 74 14.40 6.01 1.73
CA LEU A 74 15.71 5.38 1.59
C LEU A 74 15.78 4.51 0.33
N THR A 75 16.97 4.45 -0.25
CA THR A 75 17.27 3.73 -1.48
C THR A 75 18.43 2.76 -1.22
N PHE A 76 18.35 1.57 -1.80
CA PHE A 76 19.34 0.50 -1.66
C PHE A 76 19.59 -0.17 -3.02
N ASN A 77 20.77 -0.75 -3.20
CA ASN A 77 21.03 -1.66 -4.33
C ASN A 77 20.49 -3.08 -4.03
N SER A 78 20.69 -4.02 -4.96
CA SER A 78 20.23 -5.41 -4.83
C SER A 78 20.86 -6.20 -3.67
N LYS A 79 21.93 -5.69 -3.06
CA LYS A 79 22.59 -6.27 -1.88
C LYS A 79 22.20 -5.59 -0.56
N LEU A 80 21.16 -4.74 -0.59
CA LEU A 80 20.70 -3.91 0.53
C LEU A 80 21.72 -2.85 0.99
N GLU A 81 22.69 -2.48 0.17
CA GLU A 81 23.63 -1.41 0.50
C GLU A 81 22.98 -0.05 0.20
N LYS A 82 22.97 0.85 1.21
CA LYS A 82 22.34 2.16 1.09
C LYS A 82 22.99 2.98 -0.03
N GLN A 83 22.16 3.63 -0.83
CA GLN A 83 22.58 4.49 -1.93
C GLN A 83 22.16 5.93 -1.64
N ASP A 84 23.05 6.89 -1.88
CA ASP A 84 22.75 8.33 -1.79
C ASP A 84 22.09 8.85 -3.07
N LEU A 85 21.05 8.14 -3.50
CA LEU A 85 20.23 8.49 -4.65
C LEU A 85 18.87 8.94 -4.15
N ARG A 86 18.49 10.16 -4.54
CA ARG A 86 17.09 10.58 -4.41
C ARG A 86 16.27 9.75 -5.39
N PRO A 87 15.16 9.12 -4.95
CA PRO A 87 14.27 8.43 -5.86
C PRO A 87 13.83 9.39 -6.97
N ARG A 88 14.03 9.01 -8.24
CA ARG A 88 13.53 9.80 -9.36
C ARG A 88 12.01 9.85 -9.29
N GLN A 89 11.42 10.96 -9.73
CA GLN A 89 9.96 11.13 -9.79
C GLN A 89 9.26 10.09 -10.68
N THR A 90 10.04 9.41 -11.55
CA THR A 90 9.60 8.34 -12.46
C THR A 90 9.91 6.92 -11.96
N SER A 91 10.23 6.72 -10.68
CA SER A 91 10.37 5.35 -10.15
C SER A 91 9.05 4.60 -10.26
N ASN A 92 9.07 3.35 -10.76
CA ASN A 92 7.93 2.42 -10.78
C ASN A 92 7.63 1.90 -9.36
N ARG A 93 7.41 2.80 -8.40
CA ARG A 93 7.08 2.49 -7.01
C ARG A 93 5.96 3.38 -6.51
N ILE A 94 5.23 2.88 -5.53
CA ILE A 94 4.22 3.63 -4.80
C ILE A 94 4.91 4.68 -3.93
N SER A 95 4.52 5.94 -4.11
CA SER A 95 4.90 7.04 -3.23
C SER A 95 3.91 7.13 -2.06
N ALA A 96 4.29 6.55 -0.93
CA ALA A 96 3.52 6.57 0.32
C ALA A 96 4.29 7.35 1.40
N LYS A 97 4.09 8.67 1.49
CA LYS A 97 4.84 9.54 2.43
C LYS A 97 4.60 9.18 3.90
N GLY A 98 3.38 8.74 4.24
CA GLY A 98 3.04 8.23 5.58
C GLY A 98 3.53 6.80 5.83
N GLY A 99 3.89 6.08 4.77
CA GLY A 99 4.22 4.66 4.79
C GLY A 99 3.10 3.78 4.24
N LEU A 100 3.40 2.49 4.06
CA LEU A 100 2.48 1.51 3.46
C LEU A 100 1.62 0.75 4.49
N LEU A 101 1.92 0.90 5.78
CA LEU A 101 1.27 0.17 6.87
C LEU A 101 0.26 1.00 7.69
N ASP A 102 0.11 2.30 7.42
CA ASP A 102 -0.92 3.12 8.07
C ASP A 102 -2.31 2.73 7.56
N ASP A 103 -3.18 2.19 8.42
CA ASP A 103 -4.53 1.74 8.08
C ASP A 103 -5.63 2.76 8.42
N SER A 104 -5.26 4.00 8.79
CA SER A 104 -6.16 5.10 9.19
C SER A 104 -7.04 5.66 8.04
N TYR A 105 -7.21 4.88 6.97
CA TYR A 105 -8.07 5.06 5.80
C TYR A 105 -8.37 6.53 5.41
N PHE A 106 -9.46 7.11 5.95
CA PHE A 106 -9.91 8.48 5.62
C PHE A 106 -8.89 9.57 5.98
N LYS A 107 -8.10 9.38 7.04
CA LYS A 107 -7.17 10.38 7.58
C LYS A 107 -5.71 10.15 7.19
N ARG A 108 -5.41 9.04 6.50
CA ARG A 108 -4.08 8.73 6.00
C ARG A 108 -3.60 9.74 4.94
N ILE A 109 -2.29 9.95 4.84
CA ILE A 109 -1.67 10.64 3.70
C ILE A 109 -1.85 9.79 2.43
N PRO A 110 -2.48 10.31 1.36
CA PRO A 110 -2.78 9.51 0.18
C PRO A 110 -1.50 8.96 -0.47
N TRP A 111 -1.63 7.78 -1.07
CA TRP A 111 -0.59 7.19 -1.90
C TRP A 111 -0.68 7.79 -3.31
N SER A 112 0.44 7.82 -4.02
CA SER A 112 0.47 8.20 -5.43
C SER A 112 1.38 7.28 -6.23
N PHE A 113 1.09 7.15 -7.52
CA PHE A 113 1.88 6.35 -8.45
C PHE A 113 1.86 6.96 -9.85
N GLY A 114 3.04 7.10 -10.45
CA GLY A 114 3.20 7.62 -11.80
C GLY A 114 2.38 8.91 -12.06
N ARG A 115 1.67 8.92 -13.18
CA ARG A 115 0.76 10.01 -13.59
C ARG A 115 -0.70 9.77 -13.20
N GLY A 116 -1.02 8.64 -12.56
CA GLY A 116 -2.39 8.27 -12.18
C GLY A 116 -2.97 9.08 -11.01
N GLY A 117 -2.15 9.95 -10.41
CA GLY A 117 -2.57 10.85 -9.34
C GLY A 117 -2.50 10.17 -7.98
N TYR A 118 -3.53 10.40 -7.16
CA TYR A 118 -3.59 9.94 -5.79
C TYR A 118 -4.67 8.88 -5.59
N ALA A 119 -4.46 8.01 -4.62
CA ALA A 119 -5.45 7.07 -4.13
C ALA A 119 -5.34 6.88 -2.63
N ARG A 120 -6.37 6.24 -2.07
CA ARG A 120 -6.27 5.66 -0.74
C ARG A 120 -5.42 4.42 -0.82
N LEU A 121 -5.84 3.42 -1.58
CA LEU A 121 -5.07 2.22 -1.81
C LEU A 121 -4.83 2.08 -3.33
N LEU A 122 -3.69 1.52 -3.71
CA LEU A 122 -3.44 1.17 -5.10
C LEU A 122 -2.53 -0.05 -5.19
N VAL A 123 -2.65 -0.78 -6.28
CA VAL A 123 -1.70 -1.82 -6.71
C VAL A 123 -1.28 -1.54 -8.14
N HIS A 124 -0.14 -2.07 -8.57
CA HIS A 124 0.31 -1.91 -9.94
C HIS A 124 1.10 -3.13 -10.38
N ASP A 125 1.17 -3.31 -11.68
CA ASP A 125 2.16 -4.16 -12.35
C ASP A 125 2.97 -3.34 -13.35
N GLU A 126 3.57 -3.97 -14.34
CA GLU A 126 4.34 -3.28 -15.38
C GLU A 126 3.44 -2.51 -16.36
N GLN A 127 2.20 -2.97 -16.60
CA GLN A 127 1.31 -2.44 -17.63
C GLN A 127 0.37 -1.38 -17.09
N ALA A 128 -0.20 -1.60 -15.91
CA ALA A 128 -1.24 -0.75 -15.35
C ALA A 128 -1.09 -0.55 -13.84
N ALA A 129 -1.71 0.52 -13.36
CA ALA A 129 -1.93 0.77 -11.95
C ALA A 129 -3.43 0.93 -11.67
N TYR A 130 -3.88 0.34 -10.56
CA TYR A 130 -5.27 0.29 -10.14
C TYR A 130 -5.42 1.04 -8.83
N PHE A 131 -6.32 2.02 -8.82
CA PHE A 131 -6.44 3.02 -7.76
C PHE A 131 -7.83 2.98 -7.18
N VAL A 132 -7.95 3.07 -5.85
CA VAL A 132 -9.24 3.28 -5.19
C VAL A 132 -9.23 4.52 -4.29
N ARG A 133 -10.26 5.35 -4.42
CA ARG A 133 -10.46 6.54 -3.58
C ARG A 133 -11.93 6.87 -3.41
N MET A 134 -12.27 7.52 -2.29
CA MET A 134 -13.64 7.95 -1.99
C MET A 134 -14.00 9.27 -2.69
N PHE A 135 -13.06 10.21 -2.76
CA PHE A 135 -13.26 11.54 -3.33
C PHE A 135 -12.78 11.60 -4.79
N ASP A 136 -13.47 12.37 -5.61
CA ASP A 136 -13.16 12.47 -7.04
C ASP A 136 -11.86 13.22 -7.29
N SER A 137 -11.48 14.11 -6.36
CA SER A 137 -10.25 14.89 -6.40
C SER A 137 -9.80 15.29 -4.99
N LEU A 138 -8.56 15.79 -4.84
CA LEU A 138 -8.06 16.37 -3.57
C LEU A 138 -8.46 17.84 -3.36
N ARG A 139 -9.53 18.32 -4.01
CA ARG A 139 -10.00 19.71 -3.86
C ARG A 139 -10.78 19.88 -2.56
N GLY A 140 -10.08 19.87 -1.43
CA GLY A 140 -10.68 19.86 -0.08
C GLY A 140 -11.47 21.12 0.31
N LEU A 141 -11.43 22.19 -0.49
CA LEU A 141 -12.21 23.41 -0.29
C LEU A 141 -13.38 23.54 -1.29
N ASP A 142 -13.57 22.56 -2.19
CA ASP A 142 -14.68 22.54 -3.12
C ASP A 142 -15.87 21.78 -2.47
N PRO A 143 -16.98 22.47 -2.16
CA PRO A 143 -18.13 21.85 -1.49
C PRO A 143 -18.84 20.81 -2.35
N LYS A 144 -18.52 20.72 -3.65
CA LYS A 144 -19.03 19.68 -4.56
C LYS A 144 -18.20 18.40 -4.49
N VAL A 145 -17.03 18.42 -3.84
CA VAL A 145 -16.14 17.27 -3.68
C VAL A 145 -16.35 16.69 -2.29
N TYR A 146 -17.43 15.94 -2.12
CA TYR A 146 -17.76 15.23 -0.88
C TYR A 146 -18.00 13.75 -1.15
N PHE A 147 -18.01 12.96 -0.07
CA PHE A 147 -18.31 11.54 -0.09
C PHE A 147 -19.40 11.26 0.94
N THR A 148 -20.42 10.51 0.53
CA THR A 148 -21.50 10.05 1.41
C THR A 148 -21.47 8.52 1.45
N PRO A 149 -21.18 7.90 2.61
CA PRO A 149 -21.21 6.44 2.76
C PRO A 149 -22.56 5.85 2.35
N GLY A 150 -22.53 4.69 1.71
CA GLY A 150 -23.73 3.95 1.29
C GLY A 150 -24.55 4.61 0.17
N LYS A 151 -23.96 5.56 -0.56
CA LYS A 151 -24.63 6.24 -1.69
C LYS A 151 -23.97 5.93 -3.03
N GLN A 152 -22.84 6.57 -3.31
CA GLN A 152 -22.18 6.46 -4.62
C GLN A 152 -21.03 5.46 -4.64
N GLY A 153 -20.57 4.98 -3.47
CA GLY A 153 -19.42 4.08 -3.39
C GLY A 153 -18.08 4.76 -3.69
N TYR A 154 -17.05 3.92 -3.78
CA TYR A 154 -15.66 4.31 -3.97
C TYR A 154 -15.32 4.26 -5.46
N LEU A 155 -14.56 5.26 -5.93
CA LEU A 155 -14.04 5.30 -7.28
C LEU A 155 -12.84 4.34 -7.39
N LEU A 156 -13.04 3.24 -8.11
CA LEU A 156 -12.01 2.30 -8.53
C LEU A 156 -11.68 2.58 -9.99
N PHE A 157 -10.41 2.75 -10.35
CA PHE A 157 -10.04 3.07 -11.73
C PHE A 157 -8.67 2.51 -12.09
N ALA A 158 -8.45 2.29 -13.38
CA ALA A 158 -7.17 1.87 -13.92
C ALA A 158 -6.50 2.98 -14.73
N VAL A 159 -5.17 3.00 -14.69
CA VAL A 159 -4.33 3.87 -15.49
C VAL A 159 -3.28 3.02 -16.18
N ASP A 160 -3.15 3.19 -17.49
CA ASP A 160 -2.08 2.59 -18.27
C ASP A 160 -0.74 3.27 -17.91
N ASN A 161 0.25 2.49 -17.50
CA ASN A 161 1.52 3.01 -16.98
C ASN A 161 2.36 3.69 -18.08
N THR A 162 2.17 3.30 -19.34
CA THR A 162 2.92 3.82 -20.48
C THR A 162 2.43 5.20 -20.90
N SER A 163 1.15 5.32 -21.19
CA SER A 163 0.49 6.56 -21.64
C SER A 163 0.12 7.49 -20.48
N GLY A 164 -0.04 6.95 -19.27
CA GLY A 164 -0.55 7.67 -18.11
C GLY A 164 -2.04 8.02 -18.20
N LYS A 165 -2.78 7.44 -19.15
CA LYS A 165 -4.22 7.69 -19.33
C LYS A 165 -5.05 6.73 -18.49
N GLN A 166 -6.13 7.25 -17.93
CA GLN A 166 -7.16 6.42 -17.32
C GLN A 166 -7.85 5.59 -18.41
N THR A 167 -7.90 4.27 -18.24
CA THR A 167 -8.50 3.35 -19.21
C THR A 167 -9.97 3.06 -18.89
N TRP A 168 -10.30 2.94 -17.62
CA TRP A 168 -11.68 2.80 -17.12
C TRP A 168 -11.79 3.34 -15.69
N ALA A 169 -13.01 3.62 -15.26
CA ALA A 169 -13.33 3.99 -13.88
C ALA A 169 -14.75 3.56 -13.52
N GLU A 170 -14.90 2.93 -12.37
CA GLU A 170 -16.14 2.37 -11.87
C GLU A 170 -16.36 2.72 -10.40
N ARG A 171 -17.63 2.70 -9.98
CA ARG A 171 -18.01 2.86 -8.58
C ARG A 171 -18.31 1.52 -7.95
N ILE A 172 -17.64 1.23 -6.84
CA ILE A 172 -17.86 0.01 -6.07
C ILE A 172 -18.36 0.32 -4.67
N SER A 173 -19.33 -0.46 -4.20
CA SER A 173 -19.86 -0.35 -2.83
C SER A 173 -19.05 -1.17 -1.82
N VAL A 174 -17.72 -1.06 -1.91
CA VAL A 174 -16.78 -1.72 -1.01
C VAL A 174 -15.76 -0.70 -0.52
N ARG A 175 -15.63 -0.57 0.80
CA ARG A 175 -14.54 0.20 1.41
C ARG A 175 -13.27 -0.62 1.34
N VAL A 176 -12.55 -0.52 0.23
CA VAL A 176 -11.41 -1.39 -0.07
C VAL A 176 -10.28 -1.22 0.96
N ASN A 177 -9.99 -2.29 1.70
CA ASN A 177 -8.89 -2.40 2.66
C ASN A 177 -7.73 -3.25 2.13
N ALA A 178 -8.01 -4.13 1.17
CA ALA A 178 -7.03 -4.99 0.54
C ALA A 178 -7.33 -5.11 -0.95
N MET A 179 -6.28 -5.16 -1.78
CA MET A 179 -6.39 -5.28 -3.23
C MET A 179 -5.19 -6.07 -3.74
N VAL A 180 -5.39 -6.88 -4.78
CA VAL A 180 -4.31 -7.58 -5.49
C VAL A 180 -4.64 -7.70 -6.97
N ALA A 181 -3.67 -7.39 -7.82
CA ALA A 181 -3.77 -7.61 -9.26
C ALA A 181 -3.21 -9.00 -9.62
N THR A 182 -3.93 -9.70 -10.49
CA THR A 182 -3.50 -10.96 -11.15
C THR A 182 -3.48 -10.73 -12.66
N ASP A 183 -3.07 -11.69 -13.47
CA ASP A 183 -2.97 -11.51 -14.94
C ASP A 183 -4.28 -11.04 -15.59
N GLY A 184 -5.44 -11.58 -15.17
CA GLY A 184 -6.75 -11.23 -15.76
C GLY A 184 -7.69 -10.44 -14.86
N LEU A 185 -7.59 -10.62 -13.54
CA LEU A 185 -8.54 -10.06 -12.58
C LEU A 185 -7.86 -9.17 -11.55
N LEU A 186 -8.54 -8.11 -11.17
CA LEU A 186 -8.23 -7.31 -9.99
C LEU A 186 -9.17 -7.74 -8.87
N PHE A 187 -8.62 -8.24 -7.77
CA PHE A 187 -9.40 -8.56 -6.59
C PHE A 187 -9.37 -7.39 -5.62
N VAL A 188 -10.53 -7.01 -5.11
CA VAL A 188 -10.69 -5.98 -4.07
C VAL A 188 -11.50 -6.55 -2.92
N ALA A 189 -11.10 -6.25 -1.70
CA ALA A 189 -11.84 -6.68 -0.52
C ALA A 189 -11.89 -5.61 0.56
N GLY A 190 -12.98 -5.62 1.31
CA GLY A 190 -13.21 -4.67 2.40
C GLY A 190 -14.63 -4.79 2.97
N PRO A 191 -14.95 -4.02 4.01
CA PRO A 191 -16.33 -3.89 4.47
C PRO A 191 -17.26 -3.35 3.37
N PRO A 192 -18.54 -3.74 3.35
CA PRO A 192 -19.51 -3.17 2.42
C PRO A 192 -19.69 -1.67 2.67
N ASP A 193 -19.93 -0.88 1.62
CA ASP A 193 -20.35 0.52 1.75
C ASP A 193 -21.86 0.59 1.94
N VAL A 194 -22.33 0.36 3.17
CA VAL A 194 -23.74 0.39 3.53
C VAL A 194 -23.92 1.13 4.85
N VAL A 195 -25.01 1.91 4.95
CA VAL A 195 -25.44 2.56 6.19
C VAL A 195 -26.81 1.99 6.54
N ASP A 196 -26.81 1.02 7.46
CA ASP A 196 -28.02 0.38 7.98
C ASP A 196 -28.63 1.30 9.06
N PRO A 197 -29.90 1.75 8.95
CA PRO A 197 -30.52 2.60 9.98
C PRO A 197 -30.50 1.99 11.38
N GLU A 198 -30.59 0.66 11.51
CA GLU A 198 -30.60 -0.04 12.79
C GLU A 198 -29.19 -0.33 13.33
N ASP A 199 -28.17 -0.27 12.47
CA ASP A 199 -26.76 -0.37 12.85
C ASP A 199 -25.88 0.54 11.96
N PRO A 200 -25.94 1.87 12.13
CA PRO A 200 -25.30 2.81 11.20
C PRO A 200 -23.78 2.69 11.12
N LEU A 201 -23.14 2.18 12.18
CA LEU A 201 -21.70 1.95 12.25
C LEU A 201 -21.31 0.51 11.91
N GLY A 202 -22.27 -0.40 11.71
CA GLY A 202 -22.01 -1.83 11.56
C GLY A 202 -21.02 -2.18 10.47
N ALA A 203 -21.17 -1.56 9.29
CA ALA A 203 -20.22 -1.74 8.20
C ALA A 203 -18.87 -1.06 8.49
N PHE A 204 -18.88 0.12 9.13
CA PHE A 204 -17.67 0.84 9.49
C PHE A 204 -16.81 0.08 10.51
N GLU A 205 -17.44 -0.63 11.44
CA GLU A 205 -16.79 -1.39 12.51
C GLU A 205 -16.60 -2.88 12.15
N GLY A 206 -16.93 -3.27 10.91
CA GLY A 206 -16.74 -4.63 10.39
C GLY A 206 -17.77 -5.67 10.86
N ARG A 207 -18.78 -5.29 11.64
CA ARG A 207 -19.88 -6.18 12.09
C ARG A 207 -20.74 -6.72 10.95
N LYS A 208 -20.76 -6.05 9.80
CA LYS A 208 -21.46 -6.52 8.58
C LYS A 208 -20.59 -7.43 7.70
N GLY A 209 -19.47 -7.93 8.23
CA GLY A 209 -18.54 -8.80 7.51
C GLY A 209 -17.71 -8.04 6.46
N GLY A 210 -17.15 -8.79 5.52
CA GLY A 210 -16.45 -8.26 4.36
C GLY A 210 -17.13 -8.65 3.04
N VAL A 211 -16.69 -8.01 1.97
CA VAL A 211 -17.03 -8.35 0.59
C VAL A 211 -15.73 -8.50 -0.16
N LEU A 212 -15.61 -9.56 -0.97
CA LEU A 212 -14.54 -9.77 -1.93
C LEU A 212 -15.13 -9.73 -3.33
N CYS A 213 -14.62 -8.84 -4.18
CA CYS A 213 -15.02 -8.73 -5.57
C CYS A 213 -13.86 -9.12 -6.49
N ALA A 214 -14.19 -9.74 -7.62
CA ALA A 214 -13.31 -9.87 -8.77
C ALA A 214 -13.76 -8.87 -9.84
N ILE A 215 -12.81 -8.06 -10.30
CA ILE A 215 -13.01 -7.01 -11.29
C ILE A 215 -12.22 -7.36 -12.54
N ASP A 216 -12.84 -7.29 -13.71
CA ASP A 216 -12.16 -7.42 -14.99
C ASP A 216 -11.20 -6.24 -15.18
N ARG A 217 -9.93 -6.55 -15.44
CA ARG A 217 -8.85 -5.55 -15.49
C ARG A 217 -8.94 -4.63 -16.71
N THR A 218 -9.66 -5.02 -17.75
CA THR A 218 -9.71 -4.35 -19.05
C THR A 218 -10.83 -3.32 -19.12
N ASN A 219 -11.96 -3.59 -18.47
CA ASN A 219 -13.15 -2.74 -18.55
C ASN A 219 -13.67 -2.25 -17.18
N GLY A 220 -13.17 -2.80 -16.07
CA GLY A 220 -13.60 -2.43 -14.71
C GLY A 220 -14.88 -3.12 -14.22
N GLU A 221 -15.46 -4.03 -15.02
CA GLU A 221 -16.69 -4.72 -14.67
C GLU A 221 -16.48 -5.70 -13.51
N ARG A 222 -17.42 -5.71 -12.56
CA ARG A 222 -17.43 -6.72 -11.50
C ARG A 222 -18.00 -8.04 -12.04
N VAL A 223 -17.13 -9.03 -12.19
CA VAL A 223 -17.50 -10.35 -12.75
C VAL A 223 -17.90 -11.35 -11.68
N TRP A 224 -17.48 -11.15 -10.43
CA TRP A 224 -17.81 -12.04 -9.32
C TRP A 224 -17.74 -11.33 -7.98
N GLU A 225 -18.51 -11.82 -7.00
CA GLU A 225 -18.53 -11.33 -5.64
C GLU A 225 -18.82 -12.47 -4.66
N CYS A 226 -18.21 -12.42 -3.47
CA CYS A 226 -18.67 -13.18 -2.31
C CYS A 226 -18.61 -12.36 -1.02
N THR A 227 -19.37 -12.80 -0.02
CA THR A 227 -19.27 -12.30 1.34
C THR A 227 -18.17 -13.01 2.12
N LEU A 228 -17.52 -12.27 3.00
CA LEU A 228 -16.52 -12.74 3.94
C LEU A 228 -17.07 -12.63 5.37
N PRO A 229 -16.74 -13.58 6.26
CA PRO A 229 -17.21 -13.54 7.65
C PRO A 229 -16.69 -12.34 8.43
N ALA A 230 -15.54 -11.79 8.03
CA ALA A 230 -14.97 -10.57 8.56
C ALA A 230 -14.25 -9.80 7.44
N PRO A 231 -14.06 -8.47 7.57
CA PRO A 231 -13.24 -7.72 6.64
C PRO A 231 -11.80 -8.25 6.58
N PRO A 232 -11.09 -8.06 5.44
CA PRO A 232 -9.66 -8.30 5.39
C PRO A 232 -8.91 -7.31 6.31
N VAL A 233 -7.77 -7.74 6.86
CA VAL A 233 -6.81 -6.79 7.42
C VAL A 233 -6.28 -5.86 6.32
N PHE A 234 -5.72 -4.71 6.69
CA PHE A 234 -5.19 -3.76 5.72
C PHE A 234 -4.04 -4.41 4.91
N ASN A 235 -4.08 -4.31 3.58
CA ASN A 235 -3.21 -5.05 2.64
C ASN A 235 -3.26 -6.60 2.78
N GLY A 236 -4.31 -7.15 3.38
CA GLY A 236 -4.45 -8.59 3.66
C GLY A 236 -4.83 -9.48 2.48
N LEU A 237 -4.46 -9.13 1.24
CA LEU A 237 -4.69 -9.96 0.06
C LEU A 237 -3.37 -10.34 -0.61
N ALA A 238 -3.25 -11.60 -1.01
CA ALA A 238 -2.15 -12.09 -1.83
C ALA A 238 -2.66 -13.11 -2.85
N ALA A 239 -2.03 -13.17 -4.02
CA ALA A 239 -2.31 -14.17 -5.04
C ALA A 239 -1.03 -14.91 -5.40
N ALA A 240 -1.06 -16.24 -5.38
CA ALA A 240 0.09 -17.07 -5.71
C ALA A 240 -0.37 -18.46 -6.14
N ALA A 241 0.32 -19.06 -7.11
CA ALA A 241 0.08 -20.43 -7.58
C ALA A 241 -1.41 -20.74 -7.89
N GLY A 242 -2.08 -19.81 -8.57
CA GLY A 242 -3.50 -19.96 -8.94
C GLY A 242 -4.49 -19.86 -7.78
N ARG A 243 -4.05 -19.38 -6.61
CA ARG A 243 -4.89 -19.22 -5.41
C ARG A 243 -4.88 -17.78 -4.92
N LEU A 244 -5.99 -17.38 -4.33
CA LEU A 244 -6.15 -16.13 -3.59
C LEU A 244 -6.12 -16.43 -2.09
N TYR A 245 -5.31 -15.69 -1.35
CA TYR A 245 -5.18 -15.76 0.11
C TYR A 245 -5.69 -14.45 0.71
N VAL A 246 -6.51 -14.57 1.74
CA VAL A 246 -7.12 -13.43 2.44
C VAL A 246 -6.83 -13.58 3.93
N ALA A 247 -6.15 -12.60 4.52
CA ALA A 247 -6.02 -12.50 5.96
C ALA A 247 -7.14 -11.61 6.50
N MET A 248 -8.01 -12.17 7.34
CA MET A 248 -9.18 -11.48 7.87
C MET A 248 -8.94 -10.98 9.29
N GLN A 249 -9.62 -9.88 9.66
CA GLN A 249 -9.56 -9.29 11.00
C GLN A 249 -10.01 -10.27 12.11
N GLY A 250 -10.79 -11.29 11.75
CA GLY A 250 -11.20 -12.37 12.66
C GLY A 250 -10.16 -13.47 12.90
N GLY A 251 -8.93 -13.33 12.39
CA GLY A 251 -7.84 -14.30 12.61
C GLY A 251 -7.92 -15.56 11.76
N ARG A 252 -8.47 -15.46 10.54
CA ARG A 252 -8.56 -16.55 9.55
C ARG A 252 -7.96 -16.12 8.22
#